data_AF-A0A7C6VW73-F1
#
_entry.id   AF-A0A7C6VW73-F1
#
_cell.length_a   1.000
_cell.length_b   1.000
_cell.length_c   1.000
_cell.angle_alpha   90.00
_cell.angle_beta   90.00
_cell.angle_gamma   90.00
#
_symmetry.space_group_name_H-M   'P 1'
#
loop_
_entity.id
_entity.type
_entity.pdbx_description
1 polymer ?
#
loop_
_entity_poly.entity_id
_entity_poly.type
_entity_poly.pdbx_seq_one_letter_code
_entity_poly.pdbx_strand_id
1 'polypeptide(L)'
;MHFVGTIKTSFRGYPSLTAELNELVASSGVQQGLCLVTLAGHTTGLAITSFWDPRGLDDLMDELDRNFPSKVHVLNQRHPFDASGRVKSAVVGSSALLLIDGGKLILGSSQGLVLLEFDGPRERVYRVDIFERPVTVQWGKVSTEFMGMHDLTADINAMIAGSGVQEGICHVSVMHSTAGILLCDRDEAARADIMEDIERLVPTRADFKHRETAADAGGHVKTAFTDTQLTLPISQGKLLIGPEQAVVFAEFDGPRPRSYAVGIVAGEDGKEIAFHG
;
A
#
# COMPACT_ATOMS: atom_id res chain seq x y z
N MET A 1 -9.15 -19.61 -4.05
CA MET A 1 -9.73 -19.88 -2.71
C MET A 1 -10.42 -18.61 -2.21
N HIS A 2 -11.58 -18.73 -1.58
CA HIS A 2 -12.29 -17.62 -0.94
C HIS A 2 -12.43 -17.89 0.55
N PHE A 3 -12.12 -16.89 1.38
CA PHE A 3 -12.22 -16.98 2.84
C PHE A 3 -12.85 -15.71 3.40
N VAL A 4 -13.68 -15.88 4.43
CA VAL A 4 -14.28 -14.78 5.19
C VAL A 4 -13.94 -15.00 6.64
N GLY A 5 -13.20 -14.05 7.22
CA GLY A 5 -12.77 -14.10 8.61
C GLY A 5 -13.40 -12.98 9.44
N THR A 6 -13.36 -13.16 10.76
CA THR A 6 -13.72 -12.11 11.71
C THR A 6 -12.58 -11.82 12.65
N ILE A 7 -12.44 -10.56 13.05
CA ILE A 7 -11.41 -10.12 13.99
C ILE A 7 -11.98 -9.15 15.01
N LYS A 8 -11.71 -9.40 16.28
CA LYS A 8 -12.10 -8.50 17.38
C LYS A 8 -11.08 -7.37 17.48
N THR A 9 -11.57 -6.15 17.48
CA THR A 9 -10.74 -4.94 17.54
C THR A 9 -10.99 -4.19 18.85
N SER A 10 -9.97 -3.48 19.32
CA SER A 10 -10.10 -2.45 20.34
C SER A 10 -10.31 -1.09 19.69
N PHE A 11 -10.84 -0.10 20.42
CA PHE A 11 -10.79 1.28 19.95
C PHE A 11 -9.34 1.68 19.66
N ARG A 12 -9.09 2.26 18.48
CA ARG A 12 -7.74 2.56 17.96
C ARG A 12 -6.81 1.35 17.88
N GLY A 13 -7.35 0.13 17.81
CA GLY A 13 -6.56 -1.09 17.65
C GLY A 13 -6.00 -1.25 16.25
N TYR A 14 -4.92 -2.03 16.15
CA TYR A 14 -4.23 -2.30 14.89
C TYR A 14 -3.81 -3.77 14.74
N PRO A 15 -4.74 -4.74 14.77
CA PRO A 15 -4.36 -6.14 14.68
C PRO A 15 -3.73 -6.48 13.32
N SER A 16 -2.68 -7.29 13.34
CA SER A 16 -2.03 -7.82 12.12
C SER A 16 -2.81 -9.02 11.58
N LEU A 17 -3.04 -9.03 10.27
CA LEU A 17 -3.60 -10.17 9.53
C LEU A 17 -2.51 -11.07 8.94
N THR A 18 -1.24 -10.70 9.08
CA THR A 18 -0.12 -11.29 8.33
C THR A 18 0.06 -12.79 8.58
N ALA A 19 -0.03 -13.24 9.84
CA ALA A 19 0.15 -14.65 10.17
C ALA A 19 -0.93 -15.54 9.54
N GLU A 20 -2.19 -15.13 9.69
CA GLU A 20 -3.33 -15.85 9.12
C GLU A 20 -3.28 -15.86 7.59
N LEU A 21 -2.92 -14.73 6.95
CA LEU A 21 -2.79 -14.69 5.50
C LEU A 21 -1.70 -15.65 4.98
N ASN A 22 -0.57 -15.76 5.68
CA ASN A 22 0.46 -16.73 5.34
C ASN A 22 -0.05 -18.18 5.48
N GLU A 23 -0.84 -18.48 6.51
CA GLU A 23 -1.46 -19.80 6.68
C GLU A 23 -2.51 -20.09 5.59
N LEU A 24 -3.33 -19.11 5.22
CA LEU A 24 -4.30 -19.22 4.13
C LEU A 24 -3.60 -19.45 2.79
N VAL A 25 -2.53 -18.72 2.48
CA VAL A 25 -1.73 -18.94 1.27
C VAL A 25 -1.10 -20.32 1.28
N ALA A 26 -0.46 -20.74 2.38
CA ALA A 26 0.15 -22.06 2.48
C ALA A 26 -0.87 -23.20 2.32
N SER A 27 -2.03 -23.09 2.97
CA SER A 27 -3.10 -24.10 2.88
C SER A 27 -3.83 -24.10 1.53
N SER A 28 -3.81 -22.98 0.80
CA SER A 28 -4.38 -22.90 -0.56
C SER A 28 -3.62 -23.73 -1.59
N GLY A 29 -2.34 -24.04 -1.34
CA GLY A 29 -1.44 -24.74 -2.26
C GLY A 29 -0.95 -23.90 -3.44
N VAL A 30 -1.45 -22.67 -3.61
CA VAL A 30 -1.12 -21.77 -4.73
C VAL A 30 0.35 -21.37 -4.68
N GLN A 31 1.10 -21.66 -5.74
CA GLN A 31 2.52 -21.31 -5.83
C GLN A 31 2.73 -19.91 -6.40
N GLN A 32 1.93 -19.51 -7.38
CA GLN A 32 1.99 -18.19 -8.01
C GLN A 32 0.58 -17.63 -8.16
N GLY A 33 0.41 -16.35 -7.85
CA GLY A 33 -0.91 -15.75 -7.88
C GLY A 33 -1.01 -14.41 -7.20
N LEU A 34 -2.25 -14.07 -6.86
CA LEU A 34 -2.61 -12.83 -6.17
C LEU A 34 -3.43 -13.15 -4.93
N CYS A 35 -3.22 -12.39 -3.86
CA CYS A 35 -4.01 -12.42 -2.64
C CYS A 35 -4.66 -11.06 -2.43
N LEU A 36 -5.97 -10.97 -2.65
CA LEU A 36 -6.76 -9.77 -2.39
C LEU A 36 -7.38 -9.86 -1.00
N VAL A 37 -7.11 -8.87 -0.16
CA VAL A 37 -7.75 -8.71 1.14
C VAL A 37 -8.68 -7.51 1.08
N THR A 38 -9.92 -7.65 1.53
CA THR A 38 -10.91 -6.55 1.56
C THR A 38 -11.62 -6.47 2.90
N LEU A 39 -11.91 -5.25 3.35
CA LEU A 39 -12.71 -5.00 4.55
C LEU A 39 -14.18 -4.77 4.16
N ALA A 40 -15.09 -5.37 4.93
CA ALA A 40 -16.53 -5.14 4.73
C ALA A 40 -17.03 -3.81 5.34
N GLY A 41 -16.28 -3.25 6.29
CA GLY A 41 -16.62 -2.01 7.00
C GLY A 41 -16.01 -0.77 6.35
N HIS A 42 -16.64 0.39 6.61
CA HIS A 42 -16.18 1.70 6.12
C HIS A 42 -15.55 2.57 7.22
N THR A 43 -15.21 1.99 8.36
CA THR A 43 -14.59 2.70 9.50
C THR A 43 -13.29 2.02 9.96
N THR A 44 -12.64 1.35 9.02
CA THR A 44 -11.40 0.59 9.18
C THR A 44 -10.53 0.77 7.94
N GLY A 45 -9.21 0.67 8.08
CA GLY A 45 -8.27 0.71 6.96
C GLY A 45 -7.36 -0.52 6.93
N LEU A 46 -6.69 -0.74 5.80
CA LEU A 46 -5.59 -1.70 5.68
C LEU A 46 -4.29 -0.96 5.35
N ALA A 47 -3.22 -1.27 6.06
CA ALA A 47 -1.90 -0.73 5.79
C ALA A 47 -0.87 -1.85 5.71
N ILE A 48 -0.03 -1.82 4.67
CA ILE A 48 1.19 -2.63 4.62
C ILE A 48 2.30 -1.78 5.22
N THR A 49 2.71 -2.12 6.43
CA THR A 49 3.66 -1.32 7.19
C THR A 49 4.45 -2.18 8.16
N SER A 50 5.39 -1.55 8.88
CA SER A 50 6.10 -2.23 9.97
C SER A 50 5.15 -2.54 11.12
N PHE A 51 5.06 -3.81 11.48
CA PHE A 51 4.24 -4.29 12.59
C PHE A 51 5.08 -4.73 13.81
N TRP A 52 6.42 -4.63 13.71
CA TRP A 52 7.35 -5.10 14.75
C TRP A 52 7.43 -4.17 15.95
N ASP A 53 7.25 -2.87 15.75
CA ASP A 53 7.19 -1.87 16.82
C ASP A 53 5.78 -1.26 16.90
N PRO A 54 4.95 -1.67 17.88
CA PRO A 54 3.62 -1.10 18.09
C PRO A 54 3.62 0.42 18.28
N ARG A 55 4.73 1.01 18.75
CA ARG A 55 4.83 2.47 18.92
C ARG A 55 4.75 3.22 17.59
N GLY A 56 5.28 2.63 16.51
CA GLY A 56 5.14 3.20 15.16
C GLY A 56 3.69 3.19 14.68
N LEU A 57 2.90 2.18 15.07
CA LEU A 57 1.46 2.15 14.80
C LEU A 57 0.70 3.14 15.67
N ASP A 58 1.14 3.38 16.91
CA ASP A 58 0.59 4.46 17.74
C ASP A 58 0.87 5.85 17.14
N ASP A 59 2.05 6.05 16.55
CA ASP A 59 2.41 7.28 15.82
C ASP A 59 1.54 7.48 14.58
N LEU A 60 1.32 6.40 13.81
CA LEU A 60 0.40 6.41 12.68
C LEU A 60 -1.02 6.79 13.10
N MET A 61 -1.53 6.19 14.17
CA MET A 61 -2.89 6.51 14.65
C MET A 61 -3.00 7.95 15.16
N ASP A 62 -1.96 8.48 15.80
CA ASP A 62 -1.93 9.89 16.19
C ASP A 62 -1.94 10.83 14.98
N GLU A 63 -1.18 10.52 13.93
CA GLU A 63 -1.14 11.34 12.71
C GLU A 63 -2.44 11.27 11.91
N LEU A 64 -3.10 10.11 11.88
CA LEU A 64 -4.45 9.99 11.33
C LEU A 64 -5.46 10.80 12.13
N ASP A 65 -5.36 10.82 13.47
CA ASP A 65 -6.22 11.64 14.33
C ASP A 65 -5.94 13.14 14.15
N ARG A 66 -4.67 13.54 13.97
CA ARG A 66 -4.27 14.92 13.73
C ARG A 66 -4.79 15.46 12.41
N ASN A 67 -4.64 14.68 11.33
CA ASN A 67 -5.08 15.07 9.98
C ASN A 67 -6.59 14.92 9.79
N PHE A 68 -7.21 13.91 10.43
CA PHE A 68 -8.64 13.61 10.30
C PHE A 68 -9.33 13.54 11.67
N PRO A 69 -9.43 14.66 12.40
CA PRO A 69 -9.96 14.68 13.75
C PRO A 69 -11.45 14.35 13.79
N SER A 70 -11.87 13.68 14.87
CA SER A 70 -13.28 13.44 15.14
C SER A 70 -14.02 14.74 15.41
N LYS A 71 -15.17 14.90 14.78
CA LYS A 71 -15.99 16.12 14.88
C LYS A 71 -17.21 15.84 15.74
N VAL A 72 -17.55 16.79 16.61
CA VAL A 72 -18.75 16.70 17.47
C VAL A 72 -20.02 17.00 16.66
N HIS A 73 -19.93 17.89 15.66
CA HIS A 73 -21.03 18.22 14.76
C HIS A 73 -20.94 17.42 13.46
N VAL A 74 -21.64 16.29 13.42
CA VAL A 74 -21.69 15.40 12.25
C VAL A 74 -23.08 15.36 11.64
N LEU A 75 -23.16 15.50 10.31
CA LEU A 75 -24.42 15.48 9.57
C LEU A 75 -25.14 14.12 9.69
N ASN A 76 -24.38 13.03 9.83
CA ASN A 76 -24.92 11.66 9.90
C ASN A 76 -25.45 11.28 11.30
N GLN A 77 -25.30 12.15 12.31
CA GLN A 77 -25.79 12.03 13.70
C GLN A 77 -25.51 10.68 14.41
N ARG A 78 -24.53 9.88 13.97
CA ARG A 78 -24.21 8.58 14.60
C ARG A 78 -23.26 8.73 15.78
N HIS A 79 -21.97 8.82 15.48
CA HIS A 79 -20.90 8.94 16.46
C HIS A 79 -19.74 9.74 15.84
N PRO A 80 -19.06 10.63 16.59
CA PRO A 80 -17.90 11.39 16.07
C PRO A 80 -16.81 10.51 15.43
N PHE A 81 -16.54 9.34 16.01
CA PHE A 81 -15.54 8.39 15.47
C PHE A 81 -16.00 7.66 14.19
N ASP A 82 -17.31 7.44 13.98
CA ASP A 82 -17.83 6.89 12.72
C ASP A 82 -17.54 7.84 11.55
N ALA A 83 -17.80 9.13 11.74
CA ALA A 83 -17.59 10.13 10.68
C ALA A 83 -16.10 10.28 10.33
N SER A 84 -15.22 10.47 11.32
CA SER A 84 -13.78 10.53 11.05
C SER A 84 -13.23 9.20 10.56
N GLY A 85 -13.76 8.07 11.05
CA GLY A 85 -13.34 6.74 10.63
C GLY A 85 -13.62 6.47 9.16
N ARG A 86 -14.71 7.01 8.60
CA ARG A 86 -15.00 6.97 7.16
C ARG A 86 -13.99 7.75 6.34
N VAL A 87 -13.59 8.94 6.80
CA VAL A 87 -12.57 9.74 6.12
C VAL A 87 -11.22 9.02 6.16
N LYS A 88 -10.81 8.52 7.33
CA LYS A 88 -9.58 7.74 7.48
C LYS A 88 -9.58 6.47 6.62
N SER A 89 -10.70 5.75 6.58
CA SER A 89 -10.88 4.57 5.72
C SER A 89 -10.76 4.91 4.24
N ALA A 90 -11.31 6.06 3.80
CA ALA A 90 -11.20 6.50 2.42
C ALA A 90 -9.78 6.92 2.01
N VAL A 91 -8.99 7.44 2.96
CA VAL A 91 -7.60 7.86 2.72
C VAL A 91 -6.64 6.66 2.76
N VAL A 92 -6.75 5.81 3.78
CA VAL A 92 -5.87 4.64 3.96
C VAL A 92 -6.21 3.51 2.99
N GLY A 93 -7.48 3.38 2.61
CA GLY A 93 -7.97 2.28 1.78
C GLY A 93 -8.48 1.09 2.58
N SER A 94 -9.42 0.35 1.98
CA SER A 94 -10.09 -0.80 2.57
C SER A 94 -9.75 -2.12 1.87
N SER A 95 -8.76 -2.13 0.98
CA SER A 95 -8.31 -3.29 0.23
C SER A 95 -6.80 -3.29 0.06
N ALA A 96 -6.19 -4.47 0.06
CA ALA A 96 -4.78 -4.67 -0.28
C ALA A 96 -4.64 -5.86 -1.25
N LEU A 97 -3.80 -5.72 -2.27
CA LEU A 97 -3.55 -6.78 -3.27
C LEU A 97 -2.10 -7.21 -3.16
N LEU A 98 -1.83 -8.41 -2.67
CA LEU A 98 -0.47 -8.93 -2.46
C LEU A 98 -0.11 -9.94 -3.56
N LEU A 99 1.14 -9.97 -3.99
CA LEU A 99 1.64 -11.01 -4.88
C LEU A 99 1.91 -12.30 -4.10
N ILE A 100 1.67 -13.44 -4.74
CA ILE A 100 2.11 -14.76 -4.26
C ILE A 100 3.17 -15.29 -5.22
N ASP A 101 4.32 -15.67 -4.69
CA ASP A 101 5.37 -16.39 -5.44
C ASP A 101 6.05 -17.42 -4.53
N GLY A 102 6.34 -18.61 -5.09
CA GLY A 102 6.85 -19.75 -4.33
C GLY A 102 5.96 -20.14 -3.13
N GLY A 103 4.65 -19.92 -3.22
CA GLY A 103 3.70 -20.19 -2.14
C GLY A 103 3.80 -19.25 -0.94
N LYS A 104 4.38 -18.07 -1.13
CA LYS A 104 4.54 -17.04 -0.09
C LYS A 104 4.05 -15.70 -0.58
N LEU A 105 3.53 -14.89 0.35
CA LEU A 105 3.25 -13.49 0.08
C LEU A 105 4.57 -12.73 -0.15
N ILE A 106 4.60 -11.90 -1.19
CA ILE A 106 5.70 -10.97 -1.41
C ILE A 106 5.48 -9.73 -0.54
N LEU A 107 6.24 -9.67 0.54
CA LEU A 107 6.30 -8.54 1.48
C LEU A 107 7.76 -8.29 1.84
N GLY A 108 8.11 -7.04 2.09
CA GLY A 108 9.40 -6.68 2.69
C GLY A 108 9.60 -7.32 4.06
N SER A 109 10.84 -7.52 4.46
CA SER A 109 11.17 -8.22 5.72
C SER A 109 10.57 -7.59 6.99
N SER A 110 10.36 -6.27 6.98
CA SER A 110 9.72 -5.53 8.07
C SER A 110 8.21 -5.37 7.88
N GLN A 111 7.65 -5.70 6.70
CA GLN A 111 6.27 -5.40 6.35
C GLN A 111 5.30 -6.50 6.76
N GLY A 112 4.09 -6.08 7.13
CA GLY A 112 2.93 -6.93 7.32
C GLY A 112 1.65 -6.17 7.02
N LEU A 113 0.57 -6.90 6.77
CA LEU A 113 -0.75 -6.32 6.58
C LEU A 113 -1.43 -6.10 7.94
N VAL A 114 -1.74 -4.85 8.25
CA VAL A 114 -2.34 -4.42 9.51
C VAL A 114 -3.71 -3.82 9.25
N LEU A 115 -4.72 -4.27 10.00
CA LEU A 115 -6.04 -3.63 10.01
C LEU A 115 -6.01 -2.47 11.00
N LEU A 116 -6.37 -1.26 10.57
CA LEU A 116 -6.48 -0.08 11.43
C LEU A 116 -7.95 0.13 11.84
N GLU A 117 -8.23 0.15 13.15
CA GLU A 117 -9.57 0.32 13.71
C GLU A 117 -9.83 1.76 14.16
N PHE A 118 -10.78 2.45 13.51
CA PHE A 118 -11.07 3.86 13.79
C PHE A 118 -12.33 4.09 14.63
N ASP A 119 -13.21 3.09 14.76
CA ASP A 119 -14.52 3.19 15.42
C ASP A 119 -14.85 1.93 16.26
N GLY A 120 -13.81 1.32 16.82
CA GLY A 120 -13.89 0.15 17.70
C GLY A 120 -14.31 0.50 19.14
N PRO A 121 -14.39 -0.50 20.05
CA PRO A 121 -14.18 -1.93 19.81
C PRO A 121 -15.34 -2.56 19.05
N ARG A 122 -15.05 -3.39 18.05
CA ARG A 122 -16.05 -4.12 17.26
C ARG A 122 -15.51 -5.47 16.82
N GLU A 123 -16.40 -6.35 16.38
CA GLU A 123 -16.01 -7.48 15.55
C GLU A 123 -16.09 -7.05 14.09
N ARG A 124 -14.97 -7.16 13.37
CA ARG A 124 -14.83 -6.73 11.98
C ARG A 124 -14.74 -7.94 11.07
N VAL A 125 -15.33 -7.82 9.89
CA VAL A 125 -15.27 -8.85 8.85
C VAL A 125 -14.29 -8.42 7.77
N TYR A 126 -13.40 -9.32 7.40
CA TYR A 126 -12.52 -9.20 6.24
C TYR A 126 -12.70 -10.41 5.34
N ARG A 127 -12.39 -10.22 4.06
CA ARG A 127 -12.43 -11.28 3.04
C ARG A 127 -11.05 -11.43 2.44
N VAL A 128 -10.71 -12.65 2.11
CA VAL A 128 -9.45 -13.03 1.46
C VAL A 128 -9.79 -13.83 0.23
N ASP A 129 -9.38 -13.33 -0.92
CA ASP A 129 -9.51 -13.98 -2.21
C ASP A 129 -8.11 -14.30 -2.75
N ILE A 130 -7.83 -15.60 -2.89
CA ILE A 130 -6.57 -16.10 -3.46
C ILE A 130 -6.85 -16.59 -4.87
N PHE A 131 -6.18 -15.97 -5.84
CA PHE A 131 -6.27 -16.28 -7.26
C PHE A 131 -4.98 -16.97 -7.70
N GLU A 132 -5.08 -18.22 -8.13
CA GLU A 132 -3.98 -18.88 -8.81
C GLU A 132 -3.87 -18.33 -10.23
N ARG A 133 -2.77 -17.63 -10.51
CA ARG A 133 -2.49 -17.01 -11.81
C ARG A 133 -0.98 -17.02 -12.03
N PRO A 134 -0.49 -17.31 -13.24
CA PRO A 134 0.91 -17.09 -13.57
C PRO A 134 1.26 -15.61 -13.34
N VAL A 135 2.20 -15.37 -12.44
CA VAL A 135 2.75 -14.04 -12.16
C VAL A 135 4.24 -14.09 -12.48
N THR A 136 4.68 -13.23 -13.39
CA THR A 136 6.12 -13.00 -13.58
C THR A 136 6.56 -11.93 -12.61
N VAL A 137 7.29 -12.32 -11.56
CA VAL A 137 7.85 -11.37 -10.59
C VAL A 137 9.26 -10.97 -11.03
N GLN A 138 9.46 -9.68 -11.23
CA GLN A 138 10.76 -9.08 -11.48
C GLN A 138 11.14 -8.14 -10.34
N TRP A 139 12.44 -8.03 -10.06
CA TRP A 139 12.95 -7.24 -8.94
C TRP A 139 13.73 -6.04 -9.45
N GLY A 140 13.32 -4.86 -9.01
CA GLY A 140 14.01 -3.61 -9.28
C GLY A 140 14.81 -3.12 -8.07
N LYS A 141 15.77 -2.25 -8.35
CA LYS A 141 16.54 -1.53 -7.33
C LYS A 141 16.55 -0.05 -7.67
N VAL A 142 16.48 0.78 -6.65
CA VAL A 142 16.58 2.23 -6.79
C VAL A 142 17.58 2.76 -5.77
N SER A 143 18.49 3.62 -6.22
CA SER A 143 19.37 4.37 -5.34
C SER A 143 18.67 5.65 -4.98
N THR A 144 18.43 5.88 -3.70
CA THR A 144 17.59 6.98 -3.24
C THR A 144 18.40 8.09 -2.59
N GLU A 145 17.79 9.26 -2.54
CA GLU A 145 18.16 10.37 -1.67
C GLU A 145 17.08 10.57 -0.61
N PHE A 146 17.45 11.20 0.51
CA PHE A 146 16.50 11.52 1.56
C PHE A 146 15.36 12.39 1.00
N MET A 147 14.10 11.98 1.22
CA MET A 147 12.93 12.69 0.70
C MET A 147 12.92 12.81 -0.85
N GLY A 148 13.51 11.83 -1.55
CA GLY A 148 13.57 11.81 -3.01
C GLY A 148 12.36 11.13 -3.66
N MET A 149 12.01 11.60 -4.86
CA MET A 149 10.89 11.10 -5.68
C MET A 149 11.41 10.55 -7.00
N HIS A 150 11.52 9.23 -7.13
CA HIS A 150 12.24 8.56 -8.23
C HIS A 150 11.25 7.97 -9.25
N ASP A 151 11.28 8.45 -10.50
CA ASP A 151 10.44 7.91 -11.59
C ASP A 151 10.92 6.52 -12.00
N LEU A 152 10.08 5.51 -11.78
CA LEU A 152 10.31 4.10 -12.13
C LEU A 152 9.64 3.69 -13.45
N THR A 153 8.92 4.58 -14.13
CA THR A 153 8.11 4.23 -15.30
C THR A 153 8.92 3.57 -16.41
N ALA A 154 10.11 4.08 -16.72
CA ALA A 154 10.95 3.51 -17.77
C ALA A 154 11.43 2.10 -17.43
N ASP A 155 11.84 1.87 -16.18
CA ASP A 155 12.29 0.56 -15.71
C ASP A 155 11.15 -0.46 -15.68
N ILE A 156 9.98 -0.07 -15.17
CA ILE A 156 8.79 -0.93 -15.15
C ILE A 156 8.34 -1.29 -16.57
N ASN A 157 8.34 -0.34 -17.51
CA ASN A 157 8.02 -0.63 -18.91
C ASN A 157 9.05 -1.58 -19.55
N ALA A 158 10.32 -1.49 -19.18
CA ALA A 158 11.33 -2.44 -19.63
C ALA A 158 11.08 -3.85 -19.06
N MET A 159 10.70 -3.97 -17.79
CA MET A 159 10.29 -5.24 -17.18
C MET A 159 9.05 -5.84 -17.87
N ILE A 160 8.05 -5.01 -18.19
CA ILE A 160 6.84 -5.44 -18.92
C ILE A 160 7.24 -5.95 -20.31
N ALA A 161 8.01 -5.17 -21.08
CA ALA A 161 8.46 -5.56 -22.40
C ALA A 161 9.27 -6.87 -22.36
N GLY A 162 10.14 -7.04 -21.37
CA GLY A 162 10.92 -8.27 -21.16
C GLY A 162 10.09 -9.50 -20.80
N SER A 163 8.88 -9.31 -20.24
CA SER A 163 7.95 -10.41 -19.96
C SER A 163 7.16 -10.88 -21.19
N GLY A 164 7.10 -10.06 -22.24
CA GLY A 164 6.32 -10.34 -23.45
C GLY A 164 4.81 -10.12 -23.33
N VAL A 165 4.30 -9.79 -22.14
CA VAL A 165 2.87 -9.53 -21.91
C VAL A 165 2.42 -8.27 -22.65
N GLN A 166 1.41 -8.39 -23.49
CA GLN A 166 0.84 -7.26 -24.25
C GLN A 166 -0.30 -6.57 -23.51
N GLU A 167 -1.22 -7.35 -22.95
CA GLU A 167 -2.39 -6.87 -22.20
C GLU A 167 -2.43 -7.58 -20.84
N GLY A 168 -2.79 -6.86 -19.78
CA GLY A 168 -2.83 -7.45 -18.44
C GLY A 168 -2.79 -6.42 -17.32
N ILE A 169 -2.24 -6.82 -16.19
CA ILE A 169 -2.00 -5.92 -15.04
C ILE A 169 -0.54 -5.97 -14.61
N CYS A 170 -0.03 -4.81 -14.21
CA CYS A 170 1.24 -4.61 -13.56
C CYS A 170 0.96 -4.23 -12.11
N HIS A 171 1.45 -5.03 -11.17
CA HIS A 171 1.37 -4.74 -9.75
C HIS A 171 2.76 -4.46 -9.19
N VAL A 172 2.98 -3.27 -8.67
CA VAL A 172 4.23 -2.82 -8.06
C VAL A 172 4.09 -2.90 -6.55
N SER A 173 5.08 -3.47 -5.88
CA SER A 173 5.17 -3.51 -4.42
C SER A 173 6.53 -2.98 -3.95
N VAL A 174 6.54 -1.98 -3.09
CA VAL A 174 7.74 -1.47 -2.41
C VAL A 174 8.09 -2.37 -1.24
N MET A 175 9.35 -2.79 -1.15
CA MET A 175 9.80 -3.79 -0.16
C MET A 175 10.27 -3.16 1.16
N HIS A 176 9.91 -1.90 1.39
CA HIS A 176 10.42 -1.08 2.49
C HIS A 176 9.26 -0.37 3.16
N SER A 177 9.23 -0.40 4.49
CA SER A 177 8.18 0.20 5.31
C SER A 177 8.36 1.71 5.56
N THR A 178 9.39 2.32 4.95
CA THR A 178 9.72 3.76 5.04
C THR A 178 9.82 4.40 3.64
N ALA A 179 9.11 3.83 2.67
CA ALA A 179 9.00 4.34 1.32
C ALA A 179 7.63 3.98 0.74
N GLY A 180 7.14 4.82 -0.18
CA GLY A 180 5.85 4.63 -0.86
C GLY A 180 5.95 4.53 -2.38
N ILE A 181 4.82 4.23 -3.02
CA ILE A 181 4.71 4.22 -4.49
C ILE A 181 3.48 5.01 -4.93
N LEU A 182 3.67 5.96 -5.84
CA LEU A 182 2.66 6.92 -6.24
C LEU A 182 2.48 6.93 -7.77
N LEU A 183 1.24 7.11 -8.22
CA LEU A 183 0.96 7.57 -9.59
C LEU A 183 0.75 9.08 -9.54
N CYS A 184 1.73 9.85 -9.99
CA CYS A 184 1.70 11.31 -9.92
C CYS A 184 2.35 11.95 -11.14
N ASP A 185 2.61 13.26 -11.10
CA ASP A 185 3.18 13.99 -12.24
C ASP A 185 4.61 13.50 -12.57
N ARG A 186 4.95 13.50 -13.85
CA ARG A 186 6.31 13.18 -14.34
C ARG A 186 7.29 14.31 -14.07
N ASP A 187 6.83 15.55 -14.08
CA ASP A 187 7.65 16.73 -13.84
C ASP A 187 8.31 16.66 -12.45
N GLU A 188 9.59 17.00 -12.39
CA GLU A 188 10.37 16.91 -11.15
C GLU A 188 9.98 17.97 -10.13
N ALA A 189 9.63 19.19 -10.58
CA ALA A 189 9.20 20.25 -9.68
C ALA A 189 7.83 19.93 -9.07
N ALA A 190 6.90 19.42 -9.88
CA ALA A 190 5.60 18.95 -9.38
C ALA A 190 5.76 17.83 -8.33
N ARG A 191 6.70 16.90 -8.53
CA ARG A 191 7.02 15.86 -7.54
C ARG A 191 7.65 16.41 -6.25
N ALA A 192 8.47 17.45 -6.36
CA ALA A 192 9.04 18.13 -5.20
C ALA A 192 7.94 18.81 -4.36
N ASP A 193 6.96 19.45 -5.00
CA ASP A 193 5.81 20.04 -4.32
C ASP A 193 4.98 18.98 -3.58
N ILE A 194 4.75 17.82 -4.22
CA ILE A 194 4.06 16.67 -3.59
C ILE A 194 4.81 16.20 -2.34
N MET A 195 6.14 16.04 -2.42
CA MET A 195 6.94 15.62 -1.28
C MET A 195 6.91 16.66 -0.14
N GLU A 196 6.90 17.95 -0.48
CA GLU A 196 6.77 19.02 0.52
C GLU A 196 5.41 18.95 1.24
N ASP A 197 4.33 18.68 0.51
CA ASP A 197 3.01 18.51 1.10
C ASP A 197 2.90 17.23 1.94
N ILE A 198 3.55 16.13 1.53
CA ILE A 198 3.68 14.92 2.36
C ILE A 198 4.41 15.25 3.68
N GLU A 199 5.48 16.05 3.64
CA GLU A 199 6.20 16.49 4.84
C GLU A 199 5.35 17.42 5.72
N ARG A 200 4.48 18.26 5.15
CA ARG A 200 3.52 19.05 5.94
C ARG A 200 2.44 18.18 6.58
N LEU A 201 1.95 17.16 5.86
CA LEU A 201 0.96 16.20 6.35
C LEU A 201 1.51 15.29 7.43
N VAL A 202 2.79 14.92 7.39
CA VAL A 202 3.47 14.10 8.39
C VAL A 202 4.90 14.64 8.61
N PRO A 203 5.06 15.68 9.45
CA PRO A 203 6.37 16.29 9.68
C PRO A 203 7.35 15.32 10.32
N THR A 204 8.59 15.35 9.86
CA THR A 204 9.70 14.65 10.49
C THR A 204 10.03 15.33 11.82
N ARG A 205 9.74 14.66 12.93
CA ARG A 205 9.87 15.24 14.27
C ARG A 205 10.33 14.24 15.32
N ALA A 206 10.97 14.74 16.37
CA ALA A 206 11.64 13.93 17.38
C ALA A 206 10.72 13.37 18.47
N ASP A 207 9.45 13.78 18.52
CA ASP A 207 8.47 13.39 19.53
C ASP A 207 7.59 12.20 19.11
N PHE A 208 7.91 11.54 17.98
CA PHE A 208 7.37 10.22 17.68
C PHE A 208 7.73 9.21 18.79
N LYS A 209 6.83 8.28 19.06
CA LYS A 209 6.98 7.23 20.08
C LYS A 209 7.94 6.13 19.61
N HIS A 210 7.98 5.89 18.30
CA HIS A 210 8.96 5.01 17.68
C HIS A 210 10.39 5.48 17.98
N ARG A 211 11.26 4.54 18.38
CA ARG A 211 12.53 4.86 19.08
C ARG A 211 13.77 4.93 18.19
N GLU A 212 13.64 4.76 16.88
CA GLU A 212 14.75 4.95 15.96
C GLU A 212 14.97 6.45 15.68
N THR A 213 15.20 6.83 14.43
CA THR A 213 15.37 8.24 14.07
C THR A 213 14.03 8.89 13.80
N ALA A 214 13.97 10.23 13.86
CA ALA A 214 12.79 10.99 13.47
C ALA A 214 12.39 10.73 12.00
N ALA A 215 13.38 10.54 11.12
CA ALA A 215 13.19 10.21 9.71
C ALA A 215 12.55 8.83 9.54
N ASP A 216 13.04 7.82 10.25
CA ASP A 216 12.50 6.46 10.24
C ASP A 216 11.05 6.43 10.76
N ALA A 217 10.83 7.01 11.95
CA ALA A 217 9.49 7.11 12.54
C ALA A 217 8.50 7.82 11.63
N GLY A 218 8.88 8.99 11.08
CA GLY A 218 8.05 9.73 10.14
C GLY A 218 7.85 8.98 8.83
N GLY A 219 8.86 8.26 8.35
CA GLY A 219 8.82 7.48 7.12
C GLY A 219 7.82 6.33 7.19
N HIS A 220 7.70 5.66 8.33
CA HIS A 220 6.67 4.64 8.56
C HIS A 220 5.26 5.21 8.44
N VAL A 221 5.04 6.38 9.02
CA VAL A 221 3.73 7.03 8.98
C VAL A 221 3.43 7.54 7.56
N LYS A 222 4.37 8.22 6.90
CA LYS A 222 4.22 8.68 5.51
C LYS A 222 3.88 7.51 4.57
N THR A 223 4.53 6.37 4.73
CA THR A 223 4.28 5.15 3.95
C THR A 223 2.82 4.70 4.03
N ALA A 224 2.18 4.79 5.19
CA ALA A 224 0.77 4.42 5.34
C ALA A 224 -0.20 5.42 4.69
N PHE A 225 0.22 6.66 4.43
CA PHE A 225 -0.55 7.67 3.69
C PHE A 225 -0.33 7.58 2.18
N THR A 226 0.83 7.10 1.73
CA THR A 226 1.19 7.00 0.31
C THR A 226 1.05 5.60 -0.28
N ASP A 227 0.79 4.60 0.56
CA ASP A 227 0.78 3.17 0.25
C ASP A 227 2.13 2.64 -0.26
N THR A 228 2.29 1.32 -0.23
CA THR A 228 3.46 0.58 -0.73
C THR A 228 3.15 -0.19 -2.01
N GLN A 229 1.90 -0.13 -2.48
CA GLN A 229 1.41 -0.91 -3.61
C GLN A 229 0.73 -0.03 -4.67
N LEU A 230 0.92 -0.38 -5.94
CA LEU A 230 0.24 0.26 -7.05
C LEU A 230 -0.07 -0.78 -8.13
N THR A 231 -1.33 -0.86 -8.55
CA THR A 231 -1.77 -1.76 -9.63
C THR A 231 -2.24 -0.94 -10.82
N LEU A 232 -1.68 -1.21 -11.99
CA LEU A 232 -1.96 -0.48 -13.23
C LEU A 232 -2.25 -1.45 -14.38
N PRO A 233 -3.14 -1.09 -15.31
CA PRO A 233 -3.34 -1.85 -16.53
C PRO A 233 -2.09 -1.81 -17.42
N ILE A 234 -1.84 -2.92 -18.11
CA ILE A 234 -0.87 -3.04 -19.20
C ILE A 234 -1.66 -3.07 -20.49
N SER A 235 -1.26 -2.26 -21.46
CA SER A 235 -1.74 -2.34 -22.84
C SER A 235 -0.61 -2.08 -23.83
N GLN A 236 -0.61 -2.82 -24.93
CA GLN A 236 0.44 -2.77 -25.97
C GLN A 236 1.85 -2.91 -25.38
N GLY A 237 2.01 -3.77 -24.37
CA GLY A 237 3.30 -4.09 -23.76
C GLY A 237 3.90 -2.99 -22.88
N LYS A 238 3.09 -2.04 -22.40
CA LYS A 238 3.51 -0.97 -21.49
C LYS A 238 2.41 -0.60 -20.51
N LEU A 239 2.76 0.17 -19.47
CA LEU A 239 1.79 0.77 -18.57
C LEU A 239 0.81 1.66 -19.33
N LEU A 240 -0.49 1.45 -19.11
CA LEU A 240 -1.55 2.29 -19.62
C LEU A 240 -1.83 3.42 -18.63
N ILE A 241 -1.03 4.48 -18.71
CA ILE A 241 -1.11 5.70 -17.89
C ILE A 241 -1.12 6.94 -18.79
N GLY A 242 -1.60 8.07 -18.27
CA GLY A 242 -1.60 9.35 -18.98
C GLY A 242 -0.18 9.86 -19.29
N PRO A 243 0.00 10.71 -20.31
CA PRO A 243 1.32 11.18 -20.74
C PRO A 243 2.10 11.92 -19.64
N GLU A 244 1.40 12.71 -18.83
CA GLU A 244 1.96 13.46 -17.69
C GLU A 244 2.08 12.60 -16.42
N GLN A 245 1.61 11.35 -16.42
CA GLN A 245 1.69 10.49 -15.25
C GLN A 245 3.00 9.69 -15.24
N ALA A 246 3.54 9.52 -14.04
CA ALA A 246 4.69 8.68 -13.73
C ALA A 246 4.39 7.79 -12.53
N VAL A 247 5.03 6.62 -12.51
CA VAL A 247 5.05 5.68 -11.38
C VAL A 247 6.29 5.99 -10.56
N VAL A 248 6.10 6.56 -9.38
CA VAL A 248 7.16 7.23 -8.62
C VAL A 248 7.37 6.56 -7.28
N PHE A 249 8.61 6.18 -7.01
CA PHE A 249 9.05 5.71 -5.69
C PHE A 249 9.35 6.91 -4.79
N ALA A 250 8.62 7.01 -3.68
CA ALA A 250 8.79 8.08 -2.69
C ALA A 250 9.65 7.56 -1.52
N GLU A 251 10.87 8.06 -1.36
CA GLU A 251 11.77 7.71 -0.26
C GLU A 251 11.57 8.65 0.93
N PHE A 252 11.48 8.13 2.16
CA PHE A 252 11.31 8.95 3.37
C PHE A 252 12.44 8.80 4.40
N ASP A 253 13.31 7.80 4.29
CA ASP A 253 14.40 7.48 5.25
C ASP A 253 15.73 7.16 4.51
N GLY A 254 15.90 7.75 3.34
CA GLY A 254 17.13 7.65 2.52
C GLY A 254 18.28 8.52 3.06
N PRO A 255 19.43 8.56 2.37
CA PRO A 255 19.77 7.80 1.17
C PRO A 255 20.14 6.34 1.49
N ARG A 256 19.45 5.37 0.87
CA ARG A 256 19.75 3.94 1.05
C ARG A 256 19.40 3.18 -0.23
N PRO A 257 20.06 2.04 -0.54
CA PRO A 257 19.61 1.18 -1.63
C PRO A 257 18.24 0.58 -1.27
N ARG A 258 17.26 0.81 -2.15
CA ARG A 258 15.90 0.26 -2.01
C ARG A 258 15.59 -0.73 -3.12
N SER A 259 14.52 -1.46 -2.92
CA SER A 259 14.04 -2.50 -3.83
C SER A 259 12.53 -2.49 -3.91
N TYR A 260 12.03 -2.92 -5.06
CA TYR A 260 10.62 -3.12 -5.34
C TYR A 260 10.46 -4.40 -6.16
N ALA A 261 9.28 -5.00 -6.06
CA ALA A 261 8.85 -6.11 -6.89
C ALA A 261 7.82 -5.62 -7.90
N VAL A 262 7.91 -6.14 -9.13
CA VAL A 262 6.93 -5.92 -10.19
C VAL A 262 6.35 -7.28 -10.57
N GLY A 263 5.09 -7.50 -10.22
CA GLY A 263 4.32 -8.67 -10.62
C GLY A 263 3.54 -8.37 -11.90
N ILE A 264 3.84 -9.10 -12.97
CA ILE A 264 3.18 -8.96 -14.26
C ILE A 264 2.25 -10.16 -14.47
N VAL A 265 0.98 -9.87 -14.71
CA VAL A 265 -0.06 -10.88 -14.95
C VAL A 265 -0.71 -10.61 -16.29
N ALA A 266 -0.68 -11.60 -17.18
CA ALA A 266 -1.33 -11.51 -18.49
C ALA A 266 -2.86 -11.50 -18.33
N GLY A 267 -3.55 -10.72 -19.16
CA GLY A 267 -5.00 -10.79 -19.32
C GLY A 267 -5.44 -12.07 -20.03
N GLU A 268 -6.70 -12.45 -19.86
CA GLU A 268 -7.31 -13.55 -20.62
C GLU A 268 -7.78 -13.02 -21.99
N ASP A 269 -7.32 -13.69 -23.06
CA ASP A 269 -7.78 -13.56 -24.45
C ASP A 269 -7.85 -12.15 -25.07
N GLY A 270 -6.70 -11.62 -25.51
CA GLY A 270 -6.54 -10.81 -26.74
C GLY A 270 -7.37 -9.53 -26.92
N LYS A 271 -8.16 -9.11 -25.94
CA LYS A 271 -8.92 -7.85 -25.97
C LYS A 271 -8.03 -6.73 -25.49
N GLU A 272 -7.75 -5.82 -26.41
CA GLU A 272 -7.02 -4.59 -26.12
C GLU A 272 -7.76 -3.79 -25.04
N ILE A 273 -7.04 -3.46 -23.97
CA ILE A 273 -7.52 -2.55 -22.94
C ILE A 273 -7.25 -1.13 -23.43
N ALA A 274 -8.22 -0.53 -24.11
CA ALA A 274 -8.08 0.82 -24.63
C ALA A 274 -8.34 1.88 -23.53
N PHE A 275 -7.45 2.86 -23.43
CA PHE A 275 -7.73 4.09 -22.67
C PHE A 275 -8.71 4.94 -23.46
N HIS A 276 -9.89 5.18 -22.90
CA HIS A 276 -10.87 6.12 -23.45
C HIS A 276 -10.73 7.42 -22.65
N GLY A 277 -9.81 8.27 -23.11
CA GLY A 277 -9.63 9.63 -22.59
C GLY A 277 -10.79 10.54 -22.93
#